data_AF-A0A0J6IHP1-F1
#
_entry.id   AF-A0A0J6IHP1-F1
#
_cell.length_a   1.000
_cell.length_b   1.000
_cell.length_c   1.000
_cell.angle_alpha   90.00
_cell.angle_beta   90.00
_cell.angle_gamma   90.00
#
_symmetry.space_group_name_H-M   'P 1'
#
loop_
_entity.id
_entity.type
_entity.pdbx_description
1 polymer ?
#
loop_
_entity_poly.entity_id
_entity_poly.type
_entity_poly.pdbx_seq_one_letter_code
_entity_poly.pdbx_strand_id
1 'polypeptide(L)'
;MIFIGKHHELGIFNTHGEAETCKSFDIFSNNRHPPKCLCLGLVDDMDTQPTQYEKREATEDEVENLRHVVDSVPDVVWVALVAAAAERFTFYAITAPWQNYIQNDRGSIAVPGVLGLGQATATNISNAFAFFSFLSPLPFAILSDAWLGRYKTLCISFSLNVCGCLVLFVTSLPYVTKDSIKIAGLALSMAFLGLGTGGVRATVSPFIGDQYTVSAPQLIVTKNGERLIADRTLTLQYIYNVLYWFTNIAGLSLIASTYLEKAVDFWASYLLPLCSVWISIPLMLFWQKKFVKLSPQGNVLPQAAKVIACSARERFRLDAAKPAFQAEKYGREVEWDDQFVSEMKRGLIACKVMACFVPFYLCTSQNHKQFGLPSWSDAAGWNPK
;
A
#
# COMPACT_ATOMS: atom_id res chain seq x y z
N MET A 1 -2.72 -12.78 12.67
CA MET A 1 -1.73 -13.10 13.73
C MET A 1 -0.74 -14.09 13.11
N ILE A 2 0.48 -13.66 12.77
CA ILE A 2 1.53 -14.50 12.20
C ILE A 2 2.82 -14.18 12.96
N PHE A 3 3.37 -15.19 13.63
CA PHE A 3 4.68 -15.16 14.28
C PHE A 3 5.77 -15.30 13.21
N ILE A 4 6.79 -14.45 13.24
CA ILE A 4 8.00 -14.60 12.44
C ILE A 4 9.09 -15.17 13.34
N GLY A 5 9.42 -16.44 13.11
CA GLY A 5 10.57 -17.12 13.68
C GLY A 5 11.86 -16.67 12.99
N LYS A 6 12.86 -16.35 13.79
CA LYS A 6 14.16 -15.80 13.44
C LYS A 6 15.15 -16.96 13.34
N HIS A 7 15.83 -17.16 12.21
CA HIS A 7 17.13 -17.84 12.12
C HIS A 7 17.79 -17.57 10.76
N HIS A 8 18.95 -16.92 10.76
CA HIS A 8 19.89 -16.87 9.65
C HIS A 8 21.28 -17.11 10.27
N GLU A 9 21.89 -18.25 9.95
CA GLU A 9 23.34 -18.47 10.04
C GLU A 9 23.81 -18.76 8.61
N LEU A 10 24.72 -17.95 8.10
CA LEU A 10 25.60 -18.31 6.99
C LEU A 10 26.96 -17.67 7.29
N GLY A 11 27.90 -18.49 7.73
CA GLY A 11 29.32 -18.14 7.78
C GLY A 11 29.96 -18.47 6.45
N ILE A 12 30.83 -17.58 5.96
CA ILE A 12 31.91 -17.92 5.03
C ILE A 12 33.14 -17.10 5.44
N PHE A 13 34.13 -17.81 5.98
CA PHE A 13 35.52 -17.40 6.07
C PHE A 13 36.15 -17.49 4.68
N ASN A 14 36.89 -16.47 4.24
CA ASN A 14 38.20 -16.74 3.65
C ASN A 14 39.11 -15.50 3.70
N THR A 15 40.35 -15.76 4.11
CA THR A 15 41.43 -14.82 4.41
C THR A 15 42.52 -14.87 3.34
N HIS A 16 43.13 -13.70 3.11
CA HIS A 16 44.49 -13.45 2.60
C HIS A 16 44.87 -13.83 1.16
N GLY A 17 45.56 -12.88 0.50
CA GLY A 17 46.51 -13.20 -0.56
C GLY A 17 46.79 -12.06 -1.54
N GLU A 18 47.78 -11.22 -1.20
CA GLU A 18 48.79 -10.62 -2.09
C GLU A 18 48.36 -9.69 -3.25
N ALA A 19 48.93 -8.48 -3.25
CA ALA A 19 49.30 -7.77 -4.48
C ALA A 19 50.58 -6.94 -4.26
N GLU A 20 51.42 -6.98 -5.29
CA GLU A 20 52.84 -6.71 -5.33
C GLU A 20 53.24 -5.22 -5.40
N THR A 21 54.52 -5.04 -5.05
CA THR A 21 55.45 -3.94 -5.32
C THR A 21 55.25 -3.11 -6.60
N CYS A 22 55.44 -1.79 -6.48
CA CYS A 22 56.11 -0.99 -7.53
C CYS A 22 57.12 -0.02 -6.90
N LYS A 23 58.32 0.02 -7.49
CA LYS A 23 59.53 0.71 -7.03
C LYS A 23 59.70 2.09 -7.71
N SER A 24 60.26 3.04 -6.94
CA SER A 24 61.36 3.96 -7.29
C SER A 24 61.18 5.10 -8.33
N PHE A 25 61.57 6.34 -7.95
CA PHE A 25 62.89 7.00 -8.23
C PHE A 25 62.82 8.56 -8.22
N ASP A 26 63.45 9.14 -7.19
CA ASP A 26 64.33 10.32 -7.09
C ASP A 26 64.14 11.72 -7.77
N ILE A 27 64.14 12.73 -6.88
CA ILE A 27 65.05 13.90 -6.75
C ILE A 27 65.14 14.94 -7.89
N PHE A 28 64.74 16.18 -7.60
CA PHE A 28 65.57 17.38 -7.83
C PHE A 28 65.22 18.55 -6.88
N SER A 29 66.29 19.21 -6.43
CA SER A 29 66.46 20.27 -5.43
C SER A 29 66.02 21.67 -5.89
N ASN A 30 65.55 22.56 -4.97
CA ASN A 30 66.24 23.83 -4.65
C ASN A 30 65.66 24.63 -3.44
N ASN A 31 66.50 24.76 -2.41
CA ASN A 31 66.70 25.80 -1.37
C ASN A 31 65.71 26.97 -1.13
N ARG A 32 65.32 27.16 0.15
CA ARG A 32 65.78 28.28 1.02
C ARG A 32 65.29 28.15 2.49
N HIS A 33 66.23 28.21 3.44
CA HIS A 33 66.12 28.48 4.90
C HIS A 33 67.11 29.63 5.22
N PRO A 34 67.14 30.33 6.40
CA PRO A 34 66.95 29.81 7.78
C PRO A 34 66.37 30.87 8.80
N PRO A 35 66.56 30.79 10.15
CA PRO A 35 65.96 29.82 11.09
C PRO A 35 65.37 30.46 12.39
N LYS A 36 64.85 29.59 13.27
CA LYS A 36 64.63 29.69 14.74
C LYS A 36 63.30 30.28 15.25
N CYS A 37 62.46 29.41 15.82
CA CYS A 37 62.43 29.27 17.28
C CYS A 37 61.83 27.92 17.70
N LEU A 38 62.58 27.22 18.54
CA LEU A 38 62.25 25.95 19.18
C LEU A 38 61.43 26.30 20.43
N CYS A 39 60.11 26.04 20.41
CA CYS A 39 59.32 25.98 21.63
C CYS A 39 58.75 24.58 21.77
N LEU A 40 59.30 23.91 22.76
CA LEU A 40 58.91 22.63 23.33
C LEU A 40 57.47 22.72 23.86
N GLY A 41 56.67 21.70 23.53
CA GLY A 41 55.55 21.20 24.34
C GLY A 41 54.51 22.19 24.87
N LEU A 42 53.32 22.15 24.28
CA LEU A 42 52.07 21.93 24.99
C LEU A 42 51.07 21.38 23.95
N VAL A 43 50.66 20.13 24.15
CA VAL A 43 49.50 19.56 23.49
C VAL A 43 48.32 20.30 24.08
N ASP A 44 47.88 21.38 23.42
CA ASP A 44 46.55 21.89 23.66
C ASP A 44 45.59 20.87 23.04
N ASP A 45 44.91 20.13 23.91
CA ASP A 45 43.68 19.42 23.59
C ASP A 45 42.72 20.41 22.93
N MET A 46 42.76 20.48 21.59
CA MET A 46 41.68 21.05 20.81
C MET A 46 40.50 20.10 20.93
N ASP A 47 39.75 20.34 22.00
CA ASP A 47 38.36 19.96 22.21
C ASP A 47 37.59 20.31 20.93
N THR A 48 37.54 19.34 20.02
CA THR A 48 36.80 19.42 18.77
C THR A 48 35.34 19.33 19.16
N GLN A 49 34.75 20.49 19.44
CA GLN A 49 33.31 20.60 19.54
C GLN A 49 32.67 19.91 18.33
N PRO A 50 31.67 19.04 18.54
CA PRO A 50 31.09 18.26 17.45
C PRO A 50 30.44 19.25 16.48
N THR A 51 31.12 19.44 15.35
CA THR A 51 30.64 20.18 14.20
C THR A 51 29.29 19.63 13.79
N GLN A 52 28.35 20.54 13.54
CA GLN A 52 26.99 20.37 13.04
C GLN A 52 26.64 18.99 12.47
N TYR A 53 25.49 18.48 12.92
CA TYR A 53 24.73 17.35 12.37
C TYR A 53 24.56 17.42 10.84
N GLU A 54 25.58 17.06 10.08
CA GLU A 54 25.52 17.09 8.62
C GLU A 54 25.08 15.71 8.15
N LYS A 55 23.80 15.59 7.74
CA LYS A 55 23.32 14.44 6.96
C LYS A 55 24.11 14.43 5.66
N ARG A 56 25.02 13.47 5.52
CA ARG A 56 25.79 13.24 4.29
C ARG A 56 25.39 11.91 3.66
N GLU A 57 25.53 11.81 2.35
CA GLU A 57 25.44 10.52 1.67
C GLU A 57 26.57 9.60 2.18
N ALA A 58 26.24 8.36 2.51
CA ALA A 58 27.17 7.38 3.04
C ALA A 58 28.03 6.79 1.92
N THR A 59 29.33 6.60 2.17
CA THR A 59 30.24 5.89 1.27
C THR A 59 29.93 4.39 1.27
N GLU A 60 30.19 3.67 0.17
CA GLU A 60 29.91 2.22 0.04
C GLU A 60 30.52 1.38 1.19
N ASP A 61 31.75 1.70 1.61
CA ASP A 61 32.42 1.04 2.74
C ASP A 61 31.71 1.28 4.09
N GLU A 62 31.07 2.43 4.26
CA GLU A 62 30.32 2.76 5.46
C GLU A 62 28.99 2.01 5.48
N VAL A 63 28.33 1.87 4.33
CA VAL A 63 27.09 1.10 4.14
C VAL A 63 27.28 -0.35 4.56
N GLU A 64 28.39 -0.98 4.22
CA GLU A 64 28.62 -2.39 4.56
C GLU A 64 28.95 -2.61 6.05
N ASN A 65 29.68 -1.69 6.67
CA ASN A 65 30.23 -1.88 8.01
C ASN A 65 29.40 -1.28 9.15
N LEU A 66 28.56 -0.29 8.86
CA LEU A 66 27.76 0.39 9.89
C LEU A 66 26.37 -0.23 10.06
N ARG A 67 25.84 -0.08 11.27
CA ARG A 67 24.49 -0.55 11.59
C ARG A 67 23.45 0.29 10.86
N HIS A 68 22.58 -0.40 10.12
CA HIS A 68 21.43 0.20 9.46
C HIS A 68 20.29 0.47 10.44
N VAL A 69 19.71 1.67 10.36
CA VAL A 69 18.60 2.12 11.21
C VAL A 69 17.52 2.85 10.40
N VAL A 70 16.33 2.95 10.98
CA VAL A 70 15.19 3.67 10.38
C VAL A 70 15.42 5.18 10.52
N ASP A 71 15.26 5.93 9.44
CA ASP A 71 15.32 7.40 9.49
C ASP A 71 14.02 7.98 10.08
N SER A 72 14.11 9.22 10.53
CA SER A 72 12.98 10.10 10.77
C SER A 72 12.04 10.18 9.54
N VAL A 73 10.77 9.86 9.77
CA VAL A 73 9.72 9.87 8.74
C VAL A 73 9.11 11.28 8.65
N PRO A 74 9.08 11.93 7.47
CA PRO A 74 8.49 13.26 7.31
C PRO A 74 6.99 13.32 7.66
N ASP A 75 6.52 14.43 8.22
CA ASP A 75 5.11 14.66 8.58
C ASP A 75 4.12 14.40 7.43
N VAL A 76 4.55 14.65 6.20
CA VAL A 76 3.75 14.45 4.99
C VAL A 76 3.38 12.96 4.80
N VAL A 77 4.28 12.04 5.17
CA VAL A 77 4.02 10.60 5.13
C VAL A 77 2.95 10.23 6.14
N TRP A 78 2.99 10.81 7.35
CA TRP A 78 1.98 10.57 8.39
C TRP A 78 0.58 10.99 7.95
N VAL A 79 0.46 12.13 7.27
CA VAL A 79 -0.83 12.58 6.71
C VAL A 79 -1.36 11.59 5.67
N ALA A 80 -0.49 11.09 4.78
CA ALA A 80 -0.87 10.09 3.78
C ALA A 80 -1.28 8.74 4.42
N LEU A 81 -0.58 8.31 5.49
CA LEU A 81 -0.92 7.12 6.26
C LEU A 81 -2.32 7.24 6.91
N VAL A 82 -2.62 8.40 7.52
CA VAL A 82 -3.93 8.67 8.13
C VAL A 82 -5.05 8.68 7.08
N ALA A 83 -4.83 9.32 5.93
CA ALA A 83 -5.79 9.31 4.83
C ALA A 83 -6.07 7.88 4.33
N ALA A 84 -5.02 7.07 4.19
CA ALA A 84 -5.15 5.66 3.82
C ALA A 84 -5.95 4.85 4.86
N ALA A 85 -5.68 5.09 6.15
CA ALA A 85 -6.39 4.45 7.25
C ALA A 85 -7.87 4.83 7.27
N ALA A 86 -8.20 6.10 7.01
CA ALA A 86 -9.57 6.60 6.97
C ALA A 86 -10.39 5.98 5.82
N GLU A 87 -9.76 5.71 4.66
CA GLU A 87 -10.41 4.94 3.60
C GLU A 87 -10.72 3.51 4.04
N ARG A 88 -9.77 2.85 4.71
CA ARG A 88 -9.97 1.49 5.23
C ARG A 88 -11.06 1.44 6.29
N PHE A 89 -11.10 2.43 7.18
CA PHE A 89 -12.15 2.59 8.17
C PHE A 89 -13.51 2.64 7.48
N THR A 90 -13.61 3.43 6.41
CA THR A 90 -14.84 3.61 5.65
C THR A 90 -15.28 2.33 4.97
N PHE A 91 -14.34 1.61 4.33
CA PHE A 91 -14.61 0.34 3.68
C PHE A 91 -15.20 -0.70 4.67
N TYR A 92 -14.58 -0.86 5.84
CA TYR A 92 -15.06 -1.81 6.85
C TYR A 92 -16.39 -1.37 7.48
N ALA A 93 -16.54 -0.08 7.81
CA ALA A 93 -17.77 0.44 8.40
C ALA A 93 -18.99 0.27 7.47
N ILE A 94 -18.82 0.46 6.15
CA ILE A 94 -19.92 0.31 5.18
C ILE A 94 -20.25 -1.15 4.89
N THR A 95 -19.24 -2.02 4.78
CA THR A 95 -19.44 -3.42 4.39
C THR A 95 -20.02 -4.27 5.51
N ALA A 96 -19.81 -3.91 6.79
CA ALA A 96 -20.37 -4.65 7.93
C ALA A 96 -21.91 -4.76 7.92
N PRO A 97 -22.67 -3.63 7.89
CA PRO A 97 -24.14 -3.68 7.92
C PRO A 97 -24.76 -4.15 6.60
N TRP A 98 -23.97 -4.26 5.53
CA TRP A 98 -24.44 -4.49 4.17
C TRP A 98 -25.30 -5.76 4.02
N GLN A 99 -24.82 -6.85 4.61
CA GLN A 99 -25.49 -8.14 4.50
C GLN A 99 -26.87 -8.09 5.17
N ASN A 100 -26.95 -7.51 6.38
CA ASN A 100 -28.20 -7.33 7.11
C ASN A 100 -29.16 -6.36 6.40
N TYR A 101 -28.63 -5.25 5.89
CA TYR A 101 -29.39 -4.23 5.16
C TYR A 101 -30.14 -4.83 3.97
N ILE A 102 -29.49 -5.73 3.21
CA ILE A 102 -30.12 -6.38 2.06
C ILE A 102 -31.03 -7.54 2.46
N GLN A 103 -30.56 -8.43 3.34
CA GLN A 103 -31.20 -9.74 3.51
C GLN A 103 -32.49 -9.67 4.34
N ASN A 104 -32.51 -8.83 5.38
CA ASN A 104 -33.58 -8.78 6.38
C ASN A 104 -34.60 -7.69 6.05
N ASP A 105 -35.85 -7.92 6.43
CA ASP A 105 -36.92 -6.93 6.35
C ASP A 105 -36.95 -6.00 7.58
N ARG A 106 -37.55 -4.81 7.45
CA ARG A 106 -37.69 -3.84 8.55
C ARG A 106 -38.53 -4.37 9.72
N GLY A 107 -39.41 -5.35 9.49
CA GLY A 107 -40.30 -5.90 10.52
C GLY A 107 -39.67 -6.96 11.44
N SER A 108 -38.42 -7.37 11.22
CA SER A 108 -37.78 -8.43 12.01
C SER A 108 -37.33 -7.93 13.39
N ILE A 109 -37.90 -8.50 14.46
CA ILE A 109 -37.60 -8.11 15.86
C ILE A 109 -36.21 -8.60 16.30
N ALA A 110 -35.73 -9.72 15.72
CA ALA A 110 -34.49 -10.37 16.16
C ALA A 110 -33.22 -9.80 15.49
N VAL A 111 -33.32 -9.33 14.24
CA VAL A 111 -32.17 -8.85 13.45
C VAL A 111 -32.56 -7.64 12.61
N PRO A 112 -31.82 -6.52 12.68
CA PRO A 112 -32.10 -5.33 11.87
C PRO A 112 -32.04 -5.62 10.36
N GLY A 113 -32.92 -4.96 9.60
CA GLY A 113 -33.08 -5.13 8.16
C GLY A 113 -33.76 -3.95 7.48
N VAL A 114 -33.64 -3.85 6.15
CA VAL A 114 -34.28 -2.79 5.36
C VAL A 114 -34.95 -3.29 4.09
N LEU A 115 -34.28 -4.11 3.28
CA LEU A 115 -34.73 -4.44 1.93
C LEU A 115 -35.46 -5.78 1.81
N GLY A 116 -35.25 -6.72 2.74
CA GLY A 116 -35.92 -8.02 2.73
C GLY A 116 -35.71 -8.88 1.47
N LEU A 117 -34.60 -8.68 0.73
CA LEU A 117 -34.35 -9.37 -0.55
C LEU A 117 -33.88 -10.82 -0.38
N GLY A 118 -33.71 -11.27 0.86
CA GLY A 118 -33.27 -12.61 1.22
C GLY A 118 -31.75 -12.81 1.19
N GLN A 119 -31.30 -13.82 1.91
CA GLN A 119 -29.88 -14.12 2.12
C GLN A 119 -29.14 -14.44 0.82
N ALA A 120 -29.77 -15.16 -0.11
CA ALA A 120 -29.15 -15.54 -1.39
C ALA A 120 -28.85 -14.29 -2.24
N THR A 121 -29.82 -13.39 -2.38
CA THR A 121 -29.68 -12.13 -3.11
C THR A 121 -28.63 -11.23 -2.47
N ALA A 122 -28.66 -11.06 -1.14
CA ALA A 122 -27.67 -10.30 -0.39
C ALA A 122 -26.25 -10.83 -0.62
N THR A 123 -26.07 -12.15 -0.55
CA THR A 123 -24.77 -12.79 -0.77
C THR A 123 -24.28 -12.58 -2.20
N ASN A 124 -25.16 -12.71 -3.20
CA ASN A 124 -24.82 -12.50 -4.60
C ASN A 124 -24.40 -11.06 -4.88
N ILE A 125 -25.13 -10.08 -4.33
CA ILE A 125 -24.80 -8.65 -4.44
C ILE A 125 -23.45 -8.34 -3.78
N SER A 126 -23.22 -8.84 -2.57
CA SER A 126 -21.95 -8.67 -1.85
C SER A 126 -20.77 -9.33 -2.60
N ASN A 127 -20.97 -10.50 -3.20
CA ASN A 127 -19.95 -11.15 -4.03
C ASN A 127 -19.66 -10.37 -5.32
N ALA A 128 -20.70 -9.85 -5.98
CA ALA A 128 -20.55 -9.02 -7.18
C ALA A 128 -19.76 -7.74 -6.87
N PHE A 129 -20.02 -7.12 -5.71
CA PHE A 129 -19.23 -6.00 -5.21
C PHE A 129 -17.78 -6.37 -5.01
N ALA A 130 -17.50 -7.48 -4.33
CA ALA A 130 -16.15 -7.93 -4.08
C ALA A 130 -15.38 -8.12 -5.40
N PHE A 131 -15.98 -8.82 -6.36
CA PHE A 131 -15.43 -8.98 -7.70
C PHE A 131 -15.14 -7.63 -8.38
N PHE A 132 -16.11 -6.72 -8.37
CA PHE A 132 -15.95 -5.38 -8.93
C PHE A 132 -14.85 -4.56 -8.24
N SER A 133 -14.77 -4.63 -6.91
CA SER A 133 -13.75 -3.93 -6.11
C SER A 133 -12.33 -4.47 -6.32
N PHE A 134 -12.19 -5.73 -6.74
CA PHE A 134 -10.89 -6.32 -7.10
C PHE A 134 -10.50 -6.06 -8.55
N LEU A 135 -11.48 -5.83 -9.45
CA LEU A 135 -11.23 -5.50 -10.85
C LEU A 135 -10.94 -4.00 -11.06
N SER A 136 -11.62 -3.14 -10.30
CA SER A 136 -11.52 -1.68 -10.41
C SER A 136 -10.10 -1.08 -10.23
N PRO A 137 -9.15 -1.64 -9.44
CA PRO A 137 -7.81 -1.08 -9.37
C PRO A 137 -7.06 -1.08 -10.70
N LEU A 138 -7.34 -2.02 -11.61
CA LEU A 138 -6.63 -2.16 -12.89
C LEU A 138 -6.75 -0.91 -13.79
N PRO A 139 -7.96 -0.42 -14.14
CA PRO A 139 -8.07 0.80 -14.92
C PRO A 139 -7.52 2.02 -14.20
N PHE A 140 -7.65 2.09 -12.86
CA PHE A 140 -7.12 3.23 -12.10
C PHE A 140 -5.59 3.26 -12.01
N ALA A 141 -4.92 2.11 -11.97
CA ALA A 141 -3.47 2.01 -12.05
C ALA A 141 -2.95 2.53 -13.40
N ILE A 142 -3.59 2.09 -14.50
CA ILE A 142 -3.30 2.61 -15.84
C ILE A 142 -3.50 4.11 -15.90
N LEU A 143 -4.61 4.59 -15.34
CA LEU A 143 -4.99 5.99 -15.36
C LEU A 143 -4.04 6.87 -14.54
N SER A 144 -3.59 6.39 -13.36
CA SER A 144 -2.64 7.10 -12.51
C SER A 144 -1.25 7.17 -13.11
N ASP A 145 -0.80 6.08 -13.73
CA ASP A 145 0.56 6.00 -14.24
C ASP A 145 0.68 6.72 -15.57
N ALA A 146 -0.33 6.62 -16.45
CA ALA A 146 -0.25 7.18 -17.79
C ALA A 146 -0.65 8.66 -17.89
N TRP A 147 -1.75 9.07 -17.26
CA TRP A 147 -2.45 10.32 -17.65
C TRP A 147 -2.59 11.33 -16.51
N LEU A 148 -3.13 10.90 -15.35
CA LEU A 148 -3.53 11.84 -14.29
C LEU A 148 -2.45 12.07 -13.23
N GLY A 149 -1.54 11.11 -13.03
CA GLY A 149 -0.62 11.09 -11.91
C GLY A 149 -1.28 10.59 -10.62
N ARG A 150 -0.47 10.02 -9.72
CA ARG A 150 -0.91 9.32 -8.50
C ARG A 150 -1.76 10.21 -7.59
N TYR A 151 -1.34 11.46 -7.35
CA TYR A 151 -2.07 12.38 -6.46
C TYR A 151 -3.48 12.74 -6.96
N LYS A 152 -3.64 13.05 -8.26
CA LYS A 152 -4.95 13.43 -8.80
C LYS A 152 -5.90 12.23 -8.82
N THR A 153 -5.40 11.06 -9.21
CA THR A 153 -6.18 9.81 -9.15
C THR A 153 -6.64 9.53 -7.73
N LEU A 154 -5.75 9.65 -6.74
CA LEU A 154 -6.11 9.46 -5.33
C LEU A 154 -7.21 10.44 -4.88
N CYS A 155 -7.13 11.72 -5.24
CA CYS A 155 -8.17 12.71 -4.91
C CYS A 155 -9.53 12.38 -5.55
N ILE A 156 -9.53 11.95 -6.81
CA ILE A 156 -10.75 11.50 -7.52
C ILE A 156 -11.34 10.29 -6.81
N SER A 157 -10.52 9.31 -6.43
CA SER A 157 -10.96 8.12 -5.71
C SER A 157 -11.59 8.43 -4.35
N PHE A 158 -11.00 9.33 -3.56
CA PHE A 158 -11.62 9.82 -2.33
C PHE A 158 -12.94 10.53 -2.59
N SER A 159 -13.03 11.33 -3.66
CA SER A 159 -14.27 12.01 -4.05
C SER A 159 -15.37 11.03 -4.43
N LEU A 160 -15.04 9.97 -5.19
CA LEU A 160 -15.97 8.88 -5.51
C LEU A 160 -16.44 8.14 -4.25
N ASN A 161 -15.55 7.90 -3.29
CA ASN A 161 -15.93 7.32 -2.00
C ASN A 161 -16.90 8.22 -1.23
N VAL A 162 -16.68 9.53 -1.19
CA VAL A 162 -17.63 10.47 -0.57
C VAL A 162 -18.99 10.44 -1.26
N CYS A 163 -19.03 10.48 -2.60
CA CYS A 163 -20.28 10.37 -3.35
C CYS A 163 -21.02 9.06 -3.05
N GLY A 164 -20.30 7.93 -3.01
CA GLY A 164 -20.86 6.63 -2.68
C GLY A 164 -21.43 6.58 -1.25
N CYS A 165 -20.67 7.07 -0.27
CA CYS A 165 -21.13 7.17 1.13
C CYS A 165 -22.36 8.07 1.26
N LEU A 166 -22.37 9.21 0.56
CA LEU A 166 -23.46 10.17 0.62
C LEU A 166 -24.75 9.60 0.03
N VAL A 167 -24.67 8.95 -1.14
CA VAL A 167 -25.82 8.28 -1.76
C VAL A 167 -26.36 7.19 -0.85
N LEU A 168 -25.48 6.36 -0.26
CA LEU A 168 -25.89 5.32 0.66
C LEU A 168 -26.58 5.90 1.90
N PHE A 169 -25.96 6.90 2.54
CA PHE A 169 -26.52 7.60 3.69
C PHE A 169 -27.91 8.18 3.41
N VAL A 170 -28.06 8.95 2.32
CA VAL A 170 -29.33 9.59 1.94
C VAL A 170 -30.42 8.57 1.66
N THR A 171 -30.09 7.47 0.97
CA THR A 171 -31.06 6.43 0.61
C THR A 171 -31.44 5.54 1.79
N SER A 172 -30.62 5.48 2.84
CA SER A 172 -30.92 4.77 4.08
C SER A 172 -31.70 5.61 5.11
N LEU A 173 -31.94 6.90 4.85
CA LEU A 173 -32.75 7.73 5.75
C LEU A 173 -34.18 7.19 5.90
N PRO A 174 -34.80 7.32 7.09
CA PRO A 174 -36.15 6.82 7.35
C PRO A 174 -37.22 7.50 6.48
N TYR A 175 -36.96 8.73 6.04
CA TYR A 175 -37.83 9.50 5.12
C TYR A 175 -37.96 8.86 3.73
N VAL A 176 -36.98 8.05 3.32
CA VAL A 176 -37.05 7.31 2.05
C VAL A 176 -37.83 6.02 2.28
N THR A 177 -39.11 6.04 1.97
CA THR A 177 -40.01 4.90 2.19
C THR A 177 -40.10 3.95 1.01
N LYS A 178 -39.75 4.40 -0.21
CA LYS A 178 -39.84 3.58 -1.43
C LYS A 178 -38.65 2.64 -1.56
N ASP A 179 -38.88 1.34 -1.51
CA ASP A 179 -37.82 0.33 -1.59
C ASP A 179 -37.09 0.33 -2.94
N SER A 180 -37.77 0.66 -4.05
CA SER A 180 -37.11 0.81 -5.35
C SER A 180 -36.01 1.89 -5.35
N ILE A 181 -36.21 2.98 -4.58
CA ILE A 181 -35.20 4.05 -4.45
C ILE A 181 -34.03 3.57 -3.59
N LYS A 182 -34.29 2.80 -2.53
CA LYS A 182 -33.23 2.25 -1.68
C LYS A 182 -32.36 1.24 -2.43
N ILE A 183 -32.97 0.38 -3.25
CA ILE A 183 -32.25 -0.59 -4.09
C ILE A 183 -31.41 0.13 -5.16
N ALA A 184 -31.98 1.12 -5.84
CA ALA A 184 -31.25 1.91 -6.83
C ALA A 184 -30.11 2.71 -6.19
N GLY A 185 -30.36 3.30 -5.02
CA GLY A 185 -29.37 4.00 -4.21
C GLY A 185 -28.23 3.10 -3.77
N LEU A 186 -28.54 1.89 -3.33
CA LEU A 186 -27.56 0.86 -2.98
C LEU A 186 -26.71 0.47 -4.21
N ALA A 187 -27.32 0.19 -5.36
CA ALA A 187 -26.57 -0.16 -6.56
C ALA A 187 -25.64 0.99 -7.02
N LEU A 188 -26.12 2.24 -6.95
CA LEU A 188 -25.33 3.41 -7.30
C LEU A 188 -24.18 3.64 -6.31
N SER A 189 -24.43 3.49 -5.01
CA SER A 189 -23.39 3.62 -3.99
C SER A 189 -22.32 2.54 -4.14
N MET A 190 -22.69 1.30 -4.46
CA MET A 190 -21.76 0.22 -4.79
C MET A 190 -20.85 0.55 -5.96
N ALA A 191 -21.42 1.14 -7.02
CA ALA A 191 -20.63 1.53 -8.18
C ALA A 191 -19.59 2.59 -7.80
N PHE A 192 -19.99 3.64 -7.08
CA PHE A 192 -19.08 4.70 -6.65
C PHE A 192 -18.04 4.21 -5.63
N LEU A 193 -18.43 3.46 -4.61
CA LEU A 193 -17.51 2.90 -3.60
C LEU A 193 -16.55 1.89 -4.23
N GLY A 194 -17.02 1.04 -5.14
CA GLY A 194 -16.16 0.08 -5.83
C GLY A 194 -15.09 0.77 -6.67
N LEU A 195 -15.45 1.81 -7.42
CA LEU A 195 -14.49 2.63 -8.18
C LEU A 195 -13.55 3.42 -7.25
N GLY A 196 -14.08 4.02 -6.19
CA GLY A 196 -13.32 4.79 -5.21
C GLY A 196 -12.27 3.94 -4.49
N THR A 197 -12.69 2.87 -3.82
CA THR A 197 -11.77 1.92 -3.18
C THR A 197 -10.79 1.29 -4.16
N GLY A 198 -11.23 0.98 -5.39
CA GLY A 198 -10.36 0.48 -6.45
C GLY A 198 -9.18 1.41 -6.74
N GLY A 199 -9.46 2.69 -6.96
CA GLY A 199 -8.43 3.68 -7.27
C GLY A 199 -7.55 4.04 -6.07
N VAL A 200 -8.07 4.06 -4.85
CA VAL A 200 -7.23 4.19 -3.64
C VAL A 200 -6.27 3.01 -3.53
N ARG A 201 -6.76 1.77 -3.69
CA ARG A 201 -5.91 0.56 -3.63
C ARG A 201 -4.79 0.56 -4.67
N ALA A 202 -5.07 1.05 -5.89
CA ALA A 202 -4.08 1.12 -6.95
C ALA A 202 -2.97 2.16 -6.66
N THR A 203 -3.29 3.26 -5.97
CA THR A 203 -2.42 4.44 -5.92
C THR A 203 -1.84 4.77 -4.55
N VAL A 204 -2.48 4.36 -3.45
CA VAL A 204 -2.11 4.81 -2.11
C VAL A 204 -0.75 4.30 -1.64
N SER A 205 -0.44 3.02 -1.88
CA SER A 205 0.85 2.42 -1.51
C SER A 205 2.03 3.07 -2.24
N PRO A 206 2.02 3.17 -3.59
CA PRO A 206 3.10 3.88 -4.28
C PRO A 206 3.15 5.35 -3.90
N PHE A 207 1.99 6.02 -3.72
CA PHE A 207 1.95 7.42 -3.29
C PHE A 207 2.61 7.67 -1.93
N ILE A 208 2.40 6.78 -0.94
CA ILE A 208 3.06 6.88 0.37
C ILE A 208 4.57 6.71 0.22
N GLY A 209 5.02 5.72 -0.57
CA GLY A 209 6.44 5.51 -0.84
C GLY A 209 7.11 6.70 -1.52
N ASP A 210 6.38 7.38 -2.40
CA ASP A 210 6.84 8.59 -3.10
C ASP A 210 7.04 9.79 -2.17
N GLN A 211 6.36 9.84 -1.03
CA GLN A 211 6.52 10.93 -0.07
C GLN A 211 7.86 10.86 0.67
N TYR A 212 8.52 9.71 0.65
CA TYR A 212 9.86 9.54 1.20
C TYR A 212 10.89 9.68 0.08
N THR A 213 11.42 10.90 -0.11
CA THR A 213 12.31 11.25 -1.22
C THR A 213 13.78 10.93 -0.98
N VAL A 214 14.15 10.54 0.25
CA VAL A 214 15.54 10.20 0.59
C VAL A 214 15.94 8.93 -0.15
N SER A 215 16.81 9.10 -1.15
CA SER A 215 17.18 8.03 -2.08
C SER A 215 18.56 7.43 -1.80
N ALA A 216 19.51 8.22 -1.32
CA ALA A 216 20.84 7.75 -0.91
C ALA A 216 20.86 7.40 0.60
N PRO A 217 21.53 6.31 1.01
CA PRO A 217 21.73 5.99 2.41
C PRO A 217 22.43 7.18 3.09
N GLN A 218 21.83 7.72 4.15
CA GLN A 218 22.37 8.89 4.85
C GLN A 218 23.14 8.41 6.09
N LEU A 219 24.35 8.92 6.27
CA LEU A 219 25.06 8.76 7.54
C LEU A 219 24.40 9.68 8.57
N ILE A 220 23.85 9.10 9.62
CA ILE A 220 23.34 9.84 10.78
C ILE A 220 24.27 9.60 11.96
N VAL A 221 24.71 10.68 12.59
CA VAL A 221 25.48 10.62 13.84
C VAL A 221 24.49 10.83 14.99
N THR A 222 24.33 9.81 15.82
CA THR A 222 23.45 9.88 16.99
C THR A 222 24.01 10.87 18.01
N LYS A 223 23.17 11.41 18.90
CA LYS A 223 23.59 12.26 20.03
C LYS A 223 24.68 11.63 20.92
N ASN A 224 24.81 10.30 20.86
CA ASN A 224 25.79 9.51 21.59
C ASN A 224 27.12 9.31 20.81
N GLY A 225 27.27 9.92 19.63
CA GLY A 225 28.45 9.79 18.77
C GLY A 225 28.47 8.54 17.86
N GLU A 226 27.46 7.67 17.92
CA GLU A 226 27.37 6.48 17.05
C GLU A 226 27.05 6.87 15.61
N ARG A 227 27.91 6.42 14.67
CA ARG A 227 27.68 6.53 13.22
C ARG A 227 26.75 5.40 12.78
N LEU A 228 25.59 5.76 12.27
CA LEU A 228 24.58 4.82 11.79
C LEU A 228 24.18 5.19 10.38
N ILE A 229 23.66 4.22 9.63
CA ILE A 229 23.20 4.47 8.26
C ILE A 229 21.69 4.35 8.21
N ALA A 230 21.07 5.44 7.77
CA ALA A 230 19.66 5.48 7.47
C ALA A 230 19.41 4.76 6.14
N ASP A 231 18.91 3.52 6.20
CA ASP A 231 18.52 2.76 5.01
C ASP A 231 17.10 3.14 4.59
N ARG A 232 16.94 3.46 3.31
CA ARG A 232 15.63 3.68 2.68
C ARG A 232 14.76 2.43 2.75
N THR A 233 15.32 1.25 2.52
CA THR A 233 14.55 0.00 2.45
C THR A 233 13.94 -0.31 3.81
N LEU A 234 14.73 -0.21 4.87
CA LEU A 234 14.27 -0.40 6.25
C LEU A 234 13.23 0.65 6.66
N THR A 235 13.42 1.91 6.25
CA THR A 235 12.48 3.00 6.54
C THR A 235 11.14 2.81 5.81
N LEU A 236 11.16 2.39 4.54
CA LEU A 236 9.94 2.04 3.81
C LEU A 236 9.22 0.83 4.43
N GLN A 237 9.96 -0.21 4.83
CA GLN A 237 9.39 -1.34 5.57
C GLN A 237 8.70 -0.89 6.86
N TYR A 238 9.33 0.01 7.62
CA TYR A 238 8.72 0.59 8.81
C TYR A 238 7.44 1.37 8.49
N ILE A 239 7.46 2.24 7.47
CA ILE A 239 6.27 3.01 7.03
C ILE A 239 5.11 2.07 6.66
N TYR A 240 5.38 1.00 5.92
CA TYR A 240 4.34 0.03 5.56
C TYR A 240 3.86 -0.81 6.75
N ASN A 241 4.74 -1.15 7.69
CA ASN A 241 4.33 -1.81 8.94
C ASN A 241 3.39 -0.92 9.76
N VAL A 242 3.68 0.38 9.83
CA VAL A 242 2.81 1.37 10.47
C VAL A 242 1.48 1.48 9.73
N LEU A 243 1.47 1.50 8.39
CA LEU A 243 0.23 1.47 7.59
C LEU A 243 -0.64 0.26 7.92
N TYR A 244 -0.05 -0.93 8.08
CA TYR A 244 -0.79 -2.14 8.47
C TYR A 244 -1.38 -2.03 9.88
N TRP A 245 -0.64 -1.45 10.83
CA TRP A 245 -1.18 -1.15 12.16
C TRP A 245 -2.39 -0.22 12.11
N PHE A 246 -2.30 0.89 11.37
CA PHE A 246 -3.43 1.79 11.17
C PHE A 246 -4.62 1.11 10.49
N THR A 247 -4.37 0.22 9.53
CA THR A 247 -5.43 -0.55 8.85
C THR A 247 -6.13 -1.51 9.81
N ASN A 248 -5.40 -2.16 10.72
CA ASN A 248 -5.99 -3.02 11.74
C ASN A 248 -6.87 -2.22 12.72
N ILE A 249 -6.39 -1.04 13.16
CA ILE A 249 -7.18 -0.13 14.01
C ILE A 249 -8.44 0.34 13.28
N ALA A 250 -8.30 0.72 12.00
CA ALA A 250 -9.42 1.10 11.16
C ALA A 250 -10.46 -0.02 10.99
N GLY A 251 -10.03 -1.28 11.03
CA GLY A 251 -10.91 -2.47 11.02
C GLY A 251 -11.85 -2.56 12.24
N LEU A 252 -11.53 -1.93 13.37
CA LEU A 252 -12.41 -1.88 14.55
C LEU A 252 -13.72 -1.12 14.28
N SER A 253 -13.77 -0.33 13.20
CA SER A 253 -14.99 0.34 12.72
C SER A 253 -16.15 -0.61 12.44
N LEU A 254 -15.87 -1.88 12.13
CA LEU A 254 -16.87 -2.93 11.96
C LEU A 254 -17.75 -3.11 13.20
N ILE A 255 -17.15 -3.01 14.39
CA ILE A 255 -17.88 -3.16 15.67
C ILE A 255 -18.74 -1.92 15.91
N ALA A 256 -18.18 -0.73 15.64
CA ALA A 256 -18.92 0.52 15.79
C ALA A 256 -20.13 0.60 14.85
N SER A 257 -19.96 0.21 13.57
CA SER A 257 -21.03 0.28 12.58
C SER A 257 -22.15 -0.73 12.85
N THR A 258 -21.82 -1.96 13.26
CA THR A 258 -22.83 -2.98 13.63
C THR A 258 -23.57 -2.63 14.92
N TYR A 259 -22.89 -1.99 15.88
CA TYR A 259 -23.56 -1.48 17.08
C TYR A 259 -24.52 -0.33 16.76
N LEU A 260 -24.11 0.61 15.90
CA LEU A 260 -24.96 1.72 15.45
C LEU A 260 -26.18 1.25 14.66
N GLU A 261 -26.00 0.26 13.79
CA GLU A 261 -27.11 -0.39 13.07
C GLU A 261 -28.14 -0.99 14.04
N LYS A 262 -27.67 -1.68 15.09
CA LYS A 262 -28.54 -2.32 16.08
C LYS A 262 -29.22 -1.33 17.03
N ALA A 263 -28.50 -0.29 17.46
CA ALA A 263 -28.95 0.61 18.52
C ALA A 263 -29.78 1.80 18.01
N VAL A 264 -29.53 2.27 16.78
CA VAL A 264 -30.20 3.44 16.22
C VAL A 264 -30.94 3.05 14.95
N ASP A 265 -30.20 2.88 13.84
CA ASP A 265 -30.69 2.46 12.53
C ASP A 265 -29.50 2.43 11.54
N PHE A 266 -29.74 1.94 10.33
CA PHE A 266 -28.77 1.89 9.24
C PHE A 266 -28.25 3.28 8.81
N TRP A 267 -29.07 4.33 8.85
CA TRP A 267 -28.62 5.68 8.49
C TRP A 267 -27.48 6.16 9.39
N ALA A 268 -27.51 5.82 10.69
CA ALA A 268 -26.48 6.20 11.65
C ALA A 268 -25.20 5.40 11.41
N SER A 269 -25.34 4.12 11.07
CA SER A 269 -24.22 3.26 10.67
C SER A 269 -23.51 3.79 9.42
N TYR A 270 -24.25 4.31 8.42
CA TYR A 270 -23.68 4.90 7.20
C TYR A 270 -23.22 6.36 7.34
N LEU A 271 -23.63 7.07 8.39
CA LEU A 271 -23.11 8.39 8.71
C LEU A 271 -21.65 8.32 9.20
N LEU A 272 -21.32 7.31 9.98
CA LEU A 272 -19.97 7.07 10.51
C LEU A 272 -18.88 7.04 9.40
N PRO A 273 -18.99 6.22 8.35
CA PRO A 273 -18.04 6.22 7.24
C PRO A 273 -18.08 7.54 6.45
N LEU A 274 -19.27 8.14 6.25
CA LEU A 274 -19.40 9.42 5.55
C LEU A 274 -18.58 10.52 6.23
N CYS A 275 -18.65 10.63 7.56
CA CYS A 275 -17.83 11.58 8.33
C CYS A 275 -16.33 11.34 8.15
N SER A 276 -15.90 10.07 8.15
CA SER A 276 -14.48 9.69 7.97
C SER A 276 -13.93 10.14 6.60
N VAL A 277 -14.61 9.81 5.50
CA VAL A 277 -14.14 10.23 4.16
C VAL A 277 -14.31 11.73 3.92
N TRP A 278 -15.32 12.35 4.53
CA TRP A 278 -15.53 13.79 4.40
C TRP A 278 -14.42 14.60 5.06
N ILE A 279 -13.80 14.11 6.13
CA ILE A 279 -12.61 14.71 6.76
C ILE A 279 -11.33 14.44 5.93
N SER A 280 -11.27 13.28 5.26
CA SER A 280 -10.09 12.86 4.49
C SER A 280 -9.81 13.75 3.27
N ILE A 281 -10.84 14.25 2.58
CA ILE A 281 -10.66 15.13 1.41
C ILE A 281 -10.03 16.48 1.79
N PRO A 282 -10.57 17.27 2.74
CA PRO A 282 -9.94 18.50 3.20
C PRO A 282 -8.51 18.28 3.70
N LEU A 283 -8.24 17.17 4.40
CA LEU A 283 -6.90 16.82 4.87
C LEU A 283 -5.90 16.72 3.72
N MET A 284 -6.26 16.00 2.65
CA MET A 284 -5.45 15.86 1.44
C MET A 284 -5.27 17.20 0.70
N LEU A 285 -6.33 17.99 0.59
CA LEU A 285 -6.30 19.29 -0.09
C LEU A 285 -5.50 20.34 0.68
N PHE A 286 -5.50 20.31 2.00
CA PHE A 286 -4.73 21.24 2.82
C PHE A 286 -3.22 20.97 2.71
N TRP A 287 -2.80 19.71 2.72
CA TRP A 287 -1.39 19.31 2.56
C TRP A 287 -0.91 19.24 1.10
N GLN A 288 -1.75 19.61 0.13
CA GLN A 288 -1.47 19.49 -1.31
C GLN A 288 -0.16 20.12 -1.77
N LYS A 289 0.30 21.20 -1.11
CA LYS A 289 1.53 21.92 -1.48
C LYS A 289 2.79 21.24 -0.96
N LYS A 290 2.66 20.42 0.10
CA LYS A 290 3.75 19.70 0.73
C LYS A 290 3.91 18.28 0.17
N PHE A 291 2.88 17.73 -0.47
CA PHE A 291 2.98 16.42 -1.12
C PHE A 291 3.89 16.49 -2.35
N VAL A 292 4.75 15.47 -2.45
CA VAL A 292 5.58 15.21 -3.62
C VAL A 292 4.67 14.67 -4.73
N LYS A 293 4.60 15.42 -5.84
CA LYS A 293 3.79 15.07 -7.01
C LYS A 293 4.72 14.67 -8.13
N LEU A 294 4.89 13.37 -8.30
CA LEU A 294 5.61 12.82 -9.44
C LEU A 294 4.77 12.99 -10.71
N SER A 295 5.43 13.40 -11.79
CA SER A 295 4.85 13.37 -13.12
C SER A 295 4.53 11.93 -13.54
N PRO A 296 3.46 11.71 -14.33
CA PRO A 296 3.12 10.38 -14.84
C PRO A 296 4.34 9.73 -15.53
N GLN A 297 4.78 8.57 -15.04
CA GLN A 297 5.83 7.78 -15.68
C GLN A 297 5.19 6.90 -16.75
N GLY A 298 5.87 6.72 -17.90
CA GLY A 298 5.33 5.99 -19.05
C GLY A 298 4.69 4.65 -18.66
N ASN A 299 3.56 4.31 -19.30
CA ASN A 299 2.77 3.15 -18.90
C ASN A 299 3.34 1.85 -19.47
N VAL A 300 3.76 0.96 -18.58
CA VAL A 300 4.26 -0.39 -18.92
C VAL A 300 3.16 -1.40 -19.22
N LEU A 301 1.91 -1.14 -18.82
CA LEU A 301 0.80 -2.10 -18.99
C LEU A 301 0.43 -2.36 -20.46
N PRO A 302 0.33 -1.34 -21.34
CA PRO A 302 0.11 -1.53 -22.76
C PRO A 302 1.24 -2.32 -23.42
N GLN A 303 2.49 -2.08 -23.01
CA GLN A 303 3.64 -2.85 -23.49
C GLN A 303 3.51 -4.32 -23.03
N ALA A 304 3.16 -4.57 -21.78
CA ALA A 304 2.88 -5.91 -21.28
C ALA A 304 1.72 -6.60 -22.04
N ALA A 305 0.65 -5.87 -22.37
CA ALA A 305 -0.45 -6.41 -23.17
C ALA A 305 0.02 -6.78 -24.60
N LYS A 306 0.86 -5.97 -25.23
CA LYS A 306 1.49 -6.30 -26.53
C LYS A 306 2.35 -7.57 -26.42
N VAL A 307 3.17 -7.71 -25.37
CA VAL A 307 3.98 -8.90 -25.10
C VAL A 307 3.11 -10.16 -24.93
N ILE A 308 2.00 -10.06 -24.17
CA ILE A 308 1.05 -11.16 -24.01
C ILE A 308 0.38 -11.50 -25.34
N ALA A 309 -0.03 -10.51 -26.13
CA ALA A 309 -0.64 -10.75 -27.44
C ALA A 309 0.34 -11.41 -28.43
N CYS A 310 1.61 -10.98 -28.45
CA CYS A 310 2.66 -11.59 -29.27
C CYS A 310 2.95 -13.03 -28.83
N SER A 311 3.06 -13.29 -27.52
CA SER A 311 3.28 -14.64 -26.99
C SER A 311 2.07 -15.56 -27.20
N ALA A 312 0.84 -15.05 -27.11
CA ALA A 312 -0.38 -15.82 -27.37
C ALA A 312 -0.45 -16.32 -28.84
N ARG A 313 0.00 -15.49 -29.80
CA ARG A 313 0.13 -15.90 -31.21
C ARG A 313 1.13 -17.03 -31.42
N GLU A 314 2.09 -17.17 -30.51
CA GLU A 314 3.15 -18.19 -30.53
C GLU A 314 2.88 -19.32 -29.53
N ARG A 315 1.61 -19.70 -29.34
CA ARG A 315 1.16 -20.77 -28.42
C ARG A 315 1.58 -20.55 -26.96
N PHE A 316 1.49 -19.30 -26.48
CA PHE A 316 1.84 -18.89 -25.10
C PHE A 316 3.32 -19.08 -24.73
N ARG A 317 4.23 -19.11 -25.72
CA ARG A 317 5.66 -19.04 -25.46
C ARG A 317 6.09 -17.60 -25.18
N LEU A 318 6.31 -17.27 -23.91
CA LEU A 318 6.80 -15.95 -23.49
C LEU A 318 8.16 -15.59 -24.08
N ASP A 319 9.04 -16.57 -24.28
CA ASP A 319 10.36 -16.34 -24.88
C ASP A 319 10.27 -15.92 -26.36
N ALA A 320 9.13 -16.16 -27.01
CA ALA A 320 8.87 -15.71 -28.39
C ALA A 320 8.51 -14.22 -28.48
N ALA A 321 8.27 -13.54 -27.36
CA ALA A 321 8.03 -12.11 -27.34
C ALA A 321 9.31 -11.27 -27.18
N LYS A 322 10.48 -11.92 -27.09
CA LYS A 322 11.78 -11.23 -27.02
C LYS A 322 12.08 -10.45 -28.30
N PRO A 323 12.68 -9.25 -28.20
CA PRO A 323 13.14 -8.45 -29.33
C PRO A 323 13.89 -9.24 -30.40
N ALA A 324 14.89 -10.04 -30.01
CA ALA A 324 15.69 -10.82 -30.95
C ALA A 324 14.85 -11.80 -31.78
N PHE A 325 13.90 -12.48 -31.13
CA PHE A 325 13.02 -13.45 -31.79
C PHE A 325 11.98 -12.78 -32.71
N GLN A 326 11.46 -11.61 -32.31
CA GLN A 326 10.50 -10.84 -33.11
C GLN A 326 11.17 -10.18 -34.33
N ALA A 327 12.40 -9.71 -34.18
CA ALA A 327 13.19 -9.18 -35.28
C ALA A 327 13.54 -10.28 -36.30
N GLU A 328 13.97 -11.45 -35.85
CA GLU A 328 14.37 -12.56 -36.72
C GLU A 328 13.17 -13.19 -37.47
N LYS A 329 12.05 -13.42 -36.80
CA LYS A 329 10.90 -14.15 -37.38
C LYS A 329 9.90 -13.24 -38.11
N TYR A 330 9.71 -12.02 -37.61
CA TYR A 330 8.67 -11.11 -38.10
C TYR A 330 9.22 -9.80 -38.67
N GLY A 331 10.53 -9.55 -38.58
CA GLY A 331 11.15 -8.30 -39.06
C GLY A 331 10.64 -7.06 -38.32
N ARG A 332 10.18 -7.20 -37.07
CA ARG A 332 9.60 -6.09 -36.28
C ARG A 332 10.54 -5.67 -35.17
N GLU A 333 10.82 -4.37 -35.13
CA GLU A 333 11.45 -3.73 -33.98
C GLU A 333 10.37 -3.46 -32.91
N VAL A 334 10.64 -3.85 -31.68
CA VAL A 334 9.70 -3.77 -30.55
C VAL A 334 10.21 -2.78 -29.51
N GLU A 335 9.29 -2.12 -28.81
CA GLU A 335 9.58 -1.02 -27.87
C GLU A 335 10.10 -1.49 -26.49
N TRP A 336 10.23 -2.80 -26.25
CA TRP A 336 10.51 -3.38 -24.93
C TRP A 336 11.77 -4.23 -24.91
N ASP A 337 12.45 -4.30 -23.75
CA ASP A 337 13.71 -5.03 -23.60
C ASP A 337 13.55 -6.51 -23.23
N ASP A 338 14.62 -7.29 -23.43
CA ASP A 338 14.72 -8.71 -23.05
C ASP A 338 14.49 -8.92 -21.54
N GLN A 339 15.01 -8.00 -20.71
CA GLN A 339 14.83 -8.04 -19.26
C GLN A 339 13.34 -7.89 -18.89
N PHE A 340 12.61 -7.00 -19.56
CA PHE A 340 11.18 -6.80 -19.33
C PHE A 340 10.38 -8.08 -19.59
N VAL A 341 10.67 -8.78 -20.69
CA VAL A 341 10.02 -10.07 -21.02
C VAL A 341 10.36 -11.14 -19.97
N SER A 342 11.59 -11.15 -19.45
CA SER A 342 11.99 -12.09 -18.40
C SER A 342 11.28 -11.84 -17.06
N GLU A 343 11.11 -10.57 -16.67
CA GLU A 343 10.37 -10.17 -15.47
C GLU A 343 8.87 -10.49 -15.61
N MET A 344 8.29 -10.27 -16.80
CA MET A 344 6.92 -10.71 -17.09
C MET A 344 6.75 -12.22 -16.97
N LYS A 345 7.71 -13.02 -17.46
CA LYS A 345 7.69 -14.48 -17.33
C LYS A 345 7.73 -14.92 -15.86
N ARG A 346 8.61 -14.31 -15.05
CA ARG A 346 8.67 -14.53 -13.60
C ARG A 346 7.34 -14.17 -12.92
N GLY A 347 6.77 -13.03 -13.26
CA GLY A 347 5.46 -12.58 -12.77
C GLY A 347 4.34 -13.58 -13.09
N LEU A 348 4.27 -14.08 -14.32
CA LEU A 348 3.25 -15.06 -14.73
C LEU A 348 3.41 -16.42 -14.03
N ILE A 349 4.66 -16.86 -13.80
CA ILE A 349 4.94 -18.07 -13.01
C ILE A 349 4.48 -17.87 -11.56
N ALA A 350 4.75 -16.69 -10.97
CA ALA A 350 4.26 -16.35 -9.63
C ALA A 350 2.72 -16.32 -9.59
N CYS A 351 2.05 -15.77 -10.61
CA CYS A 351 0.58 -15.81 -10.72
C CYS A 351 0.04 -17.25 -10.73
N LYS A 352 0.72 -18.20 -11.38
CA LYS A 352 0.35 -19.62 -11.36
C LYS A 352 0.40 -20.20 -9.95
N VAL A 353 1.39 -19.81 -9.14
CA VAL A 353 1.48 -20.22 -7.72
C VAL A 353 0.35 -19.57 -6.91
N MET A 354 0.05 -18.30 -7.17
CA MET A 354 -1.04 -17.58 -6.50
C MET A 354 -2.43 -18.15 -6.85
N ALA A 355 -2.61 -18.76 -8.02
CA ALA A 355 -3.86 -19.45 -8.38
C ALA A 355 -4.20 -20.59 -7.40
N CYS A 356 -3.20 -21.21 -6.77
CA CYS A 356 -3.40 -22.22 -5.72
C CYS A 356 -4.03 -21.63 -4.43
N PHE A 357 -3.99 -20.30 -4.23
CA PHE A 357 -4.67 -19.63 -3.11
C PHE A 357 -6.16 -19.37 -3.39
N VAL A 358 -6.64 -19.52 -4.62
CA VAL A 358 -8.06 -19.31 -4.96
C VAL A 358 -8.95 -20.33 -4.24
N PRO A 359 -8.67 -21.66 -4.25
CA PRO A 359 -9.40 -22.62 -3.43
C PRO A 359 -9.38 -22.28 -1.93
N PHE A 360 -8.24 -21.83 -1.40
CA PHE A 360 -8.11 -21.43 0.00
C PHE A 360 -9.03 -20.24 0.35
N TYR A 361 -9.07 -19.21 -0.51
CA TYR A 361 -9.96 -18.06 -0.33
C TYR A 361 -11.44 -18.43 -0.49
N LEU A 362 -11.76 -19.34 -1.41
CA LEU A 362 -13.13 -19.86 -1.55
C LEU A 362 -13.58 -20.58 -0.28
N CYS A 363 -12.76 -21.47 0.28
CA CYS A 363 -13.06 -22.17 1.52
C CYS A 363 -13.23 -21.21 2.72
N THR A 364 -12.36 -20.20 2.87
CA THR A 364 -12.49 -19.22 3.97
C THR A 364 -13.73 -18.33 3.83
N SER A 365 -14.10 -17.96 2.59
CA SER A 365 -15.31 -17.19 2.31
C SER A 365 -16.60 -17.96 2.61
N GLN A 366 -16.59 -19.28 2.39
CA GLN A 366 -17.72 -20.16 2.73
C GLN A 366 -17.87 -20.31 4.25
N ASN A 367 -16.75 -20.49 4.96
CA ASN A 367 -16.75 -20.58 6.42
C ASN A 367 -17.34 -19.32 7.08
N HIS A 368 -16.95 -18.12 6.64
CA HIS A 368 -17.51 -16.87 7.20
C HIS A 368 -19.03 -16.74 7.03
N LYS A 369 -19.58 -17.31 5.95
CA LYS A 369 -21.01 -17.24 5.64
C LYS A 369 -21.84 -18.31 6.36
N GLN A 370 -21.22 -19.45 6.68
CA GLN A 370 -21.87 -20.55 7.39
C GLN A 370 -21.82 -20.37 8.92
N PHE A 371 -20.85 -19.63 9.44
CA PHE A 371 -20.75 -19.25 10.86
C PHE A 371 -21.37 -17.89 11.17
N GLY A 372 -22.48 -17.55 10.51
CA GLY A 372 -23.49 -16.74 11.18
C GLY A 372 -23.94 -17.56 12.38
N LEU A 373 -23.36 -17.27 13.55
CA LEU A 373 -23.59 -17.99 14.80
C LEU A 373 -25.10 -18.26 14.94
N PRO A 374 -25.52 -19.50 15.23
CA PRO A 374 -26.86 -19.71 15.75
C PRO A 374 -27.02 -18.73 16.91
N SER A 375 -28.19 -18.10 16.98
CA SER A 375 -28.53 -17.28 18.14
C SER A 375 -28.16 -18.07 19.40
N TRP A 376 -27.54 -17.44 20.40
CA TRP A 376 -27.24 -18.10 21.67
C TRP A 376 -28.50 -18.68 22.35
N SER A 377 -29.70 -18.33 21.87
CA SER A 377 -30.98 -18.94 22.23
C SER A 377 -31.18 -20.37 21.68
N ASP A 378 -30.56 -20.76 20.58
CA ASP A 378 -30.77 -22.11 19.99
C ASP A 378 -29.79 -23.15 20.55
N ALA A 379 -28.64 -22.71 21.07
CA ALA A 379 -27.62 -23.59 21.65
C ALA A 379 -27.88 -23.93 23.13
N ALA A 380 -28.64 -23.09 23.84
CA ALA A 380 -29.08 -23.36 25.19
C ALA A 380 -30.53 -23.84 25.12
N GLY A 381 -30.73 -25.16 25.14
CA GLY A 381 -32.04 -25.80 25.27
C GLY A 381 -32.72 -25.45 26.60
N TRP A 382 -33.13 -24.19 26.75
CA TRP A 382 -33.85 -23.68 27.89
C TRP A 382 -35.33 -23.64 27.51
N ASN A 383 -36.02 -24.68 27.95
CA ASN A 383 -37.46 -24.80 27.95
C ASN A 383 -38.00 -24.09 29.21
N PRO A 384 -38.66 -22.92 29.13
CA PRO A 384 -39.50 -22.46 30.20
C PRO A 384 -40.91 -23.04 29.98
N LYS A 385 -41.37 -23.75 31.00
CA LYS A 385 -42.73 -24.27 31.16
C LYS A 385 -43.82 -23.23 30.84
#